data_AF-A0A0K8P369-F1
#
_entry.id   AF-A0A0K8P369-F1
#
_cell.length_a   1.000
_cell.length_b   1.000
_cell.length_c   1.000
_cell.angle_alpha   90.00
_cell.angle_beta   90.00
_cell.angle_gamma   90.00
#
_symmetry.space_group_name_H-M   'P 1'
#
loop_
_entity.id
_entity.type
_entity.pdbx_description
1 polymer ?
#
loop_
_entity_poly.entity_id
_entity_poly.type
_entity_poly.pdbx_seq_one_letter_code
_entity_poly.pdbx_strand_id
1 'polypeptide(L)'
;MAVVSLAVGGVRAQAAEAGRPSGPAARGHWQASRFDLGETVQRLEAGAGRHGLSVLLRWMPDGQGASPALPGALEPAAAAAGDGRAAVLVFESRAAGGTPVLMPAEAGPPELPLGLVVRERADGRAEVLWPAARLPEAALPPEVARDLGELPALVDEAVA
;
A
#
# COMPACT_ATOMS: atom_id res chain seq x y z
N MET A 1 -5.20 -30.51 -11.69
CA MET A 1 -6.32 -30.25 -10.75
C MET A 1 -5.74 -30.10 -9.36
N ALA A 2 -5.96 -28.96 -8.72
CA ALA A 2 -5.75 -28.81 -7.28
C ALA A 2 -6.86 -27.88 -6.75
N VAL A 3 -7.63 -28.41 -5.81
CA VAL A 3 -8.66 -27.72 -5.04
C VAL A 3 -8.14 -27.64 -3.62
N VAL A 4 -8.13 -26.46 -3.02
CA VAL A 4 -8.07 -26.30 -1.56
C VAL A 4 -8.97 -25.12 -1.17
N SER A 5 -9.96 -25.41 -0.34
CA SER A 5 -10.74 -24.46 0.46
C SER A 5 -10.49 -24.78 1.93
N LEU A 6 -10.36 -23.77 2.77
CA LEU A 6 -11.01 -23.70 4.08
C LEU A 6 -10.82 -22.32 4.73
N ALA A 7 -11.94 -21.78 5.21
CA ALA A 7 -12.07 -20.56 5.98
C ALA A 7 -12.20 -20.88 7.47
N VAL A 8 -11.64 -20.04 8.35
CA VAL A 8 -12.04 -19.91 9.77
C VAL A 8 -11.91 -18.43 10.15
N GLY A 9 -12.96 -17.90 10.79
CA GLY A 9 -13.25 -16.47 10.89
C GLY A 9 -12.70 -15.72 12.11
N GLY A 10 -12.70 -14.40 11.98
CA GLY A 10 -12.55 -13.42 13.06
C GLY A 10 -13.38 -12.18 12.70
N VAL A 11 -14.50 -11.97 13.40
CA VAL A 11 -15.41 -10.83 13.21
C VAL A 11 -14.77 -9.57 13.79
N ARG A 12 -14.54 -8.55 12.96
CA ARG A 12 -14.51 -7.14 13.38
C ARG A 12 -15.30 -6.29 12.37
N ALA A 13 -16.31 -5.62 12.93
CA ALA A 13 -17.23 -4.63 12.37
C ALA A 13 -17.05 -4.23 10.89
N GLN A 14 -17.95 -4.74 10.03
CA GLN A 14 -18.35 -4.06 8.80
C GLN A 14 -19.24 -2.86 9.19
N ALA A 15 -18.71 -1.64 9.04
CA ALA A 15 -19.52 -0.44 8.94
C ALA A 15 -18.94 0.43 7.83
N ALA A 16 -19.78 0.68 6.82
CA ALA A 16 -19.58 1.48 5.60
C ALA A 16 -18.65 0.89 4.53
N GLU A 17 -19.14 -0.14 3.82
CA GLU A 17 -18.51 -0.74 2.63
C GLU A 17 -19.04 -0.15 1.29
N ALA A 18 -19.38 1.15 1.27
CA ALA A 18 -19.75 1.85 0.05
C ALA A 18 -18.51 2.58 -0.50
N GLY A 19 -17.74 1.91 -1.38
CA GLY A 19 -16.60 2.54 -2.08
C GLY A 19 -15.29 1.75 -2.12
N ARG A 20 -15.27 0.49 -1.65
CA ARG A 20 -14.11 -0.37 -1.90
C ARG A 20 -14.09 -0.81 -3.36
N PRO A 21 -13.01 -0.58 -4.12
CA PRO A 21 -12.91 -1.07 -5.48
C PRO A 21 -12.96 -2.60 -5.45
N SER A 22 -14.02 -3.18 -6.01
CA SER A 22 -14.15 -4.64 -6.20
C SER A 22 -13.50 -5.01 -7.52
N GLY A 23 -12.17 -5.08 -7.55
CA GLY A 23 -11.40 -5.36 -8.77
C GLY A 23 -9.97 -5.85 -8.48
N PRO A 24 -9.12 -6.09 -9.49
CA PRO A 24 -7.73 -6.51 -9.29
C PRO A 24 -6.88 -5.52 -8.46
N ALA A 25 -7.37 -4.28 -8.30
CA ALA A 25 -6.87 -3.23 -7.42
C ALA A 25 -7.13 -3.47 -5.92
N ALA A 26 -8.02 -4.40 -5.58
CA ALA A 26 -8.38 -4.77 -4.21
C ALA A 26 -7.36 -5.70 -3.53
N ARG A 27 -6.29 -6.09 -4.24
CA ARG A 27 -5.30 -7.05 -3.75
C ARG A 27 -4.27 -6.34 -2.88
N GLY A 28 -4.70 -5.98 -1.69
CA GLY A 28 -3.87 -5.41 -0.66
C GLY A 28 -4.65 -5.28 0.64
N HIS A 29 -3.97 -4.79 1.67
CA HIS A 29 -4.56 -4.63 2.99
C HIS A 29 -4.93 -3.17 3.17
N TRP A 30 -6.17 -2.91 3.56
CA TRP A 30 -6.65 -1.58 3.91
C TRP A 30 -6.73 -1.44 5.43
N GLN A 31 -6.27 -0.31 5.95
CA GLN A 31 -6.36 0.01 7.36
C GLN A 31 -6.78 1.46 7.57
N ALA A 32 -7.80 1.65 8.40
CA ALA A 32 -8.29 2.99 8.74
C ALA A 32 -7.32 3.70 9.70
N SER A 33 -7.06 4.96 9.42
CA SER A 33 -6.34 5.88 10.30
C SER A 33 -7.30 6.66 11.17
N ARG A 34 -6.88 6.96 12.40
CA ARG A 34 -7.59 7.93 13.25
C ARG A 34 -7.27 9.38 12.89
N PHE A 35 -6.24 9.59 12.07
CA PHE A 35 -5.73 10.90 11.66
C PHE A 35 -6.21 11.27 10.26
N ASP A 36 -6.03 12.53 9.88
CA ASP A 36 -6.25 12.99 8.51
C ASP A 36 -5.15 12.50 7.55
N LEU A 37 -5.30 12.83 6.26
CA LEU A 37 -4.36 12.45 5.21
C LEU A 37 -2.95 12.97 5.47
N GLY A 38 -2.81 14.24 5.85
CA GLY A 38 -1.52 14.90 6.02
C GLY A 38 -0.74 14.33 7.20
N GLU A 39 -1.41 14.17 8.34
CA GLU A 39 -0.82 13.60 9.54
C GLU A 39 -0.49 12.11 9.34
N THR A 40 -1.37 11.33 8.69
CA THR A 40 -1.07 9.90 8.41
C THR A 40 0.16 9.76 7.53
N VAL A 41 0.30 10.58 6.47
CA VAL A 41 1.50 10.60 5.63
C VAL A 41 2.74 10.95 6.44
N GLN A 42 2.68 12.02 7.25
CA GLN A 42 3.83 12.44 8.07
C GLN A 42 4.27 11.34 9.04
N ARG A 43 3.32 10.63 9.65
CA ARG A 43 3.60 9.53 10.58
C ARG A 43 4.24 8.33 9.87
N LEU A 44 3.77 7.98 8.67
CA LEU A 44 4.38 6.96 7.82
C LEU A 44 5.83 7.33 7.44
N GLU A 45 6.06 8.57 7.01
CA GLU A 45 7.40 9.08 6.69
C GLU A 45 8.33 9.04 7.91
N ALA A 46 7.84 9.46 9.08
CA ALA A 46 8.60 9.44 10.33
C ALA A 46 8.85 8.03 10.88
N GLY A 47 7.97 7.08 10.57
CA GLY A 47 8.08 5.67 10.96
C GLY A 47 9.03 4.86 10.08
N ALA A 48 9.09 5.16 8.77
CA ALA A 48 9.83 4.38 7.78
C ALA A 48 11.28 4.07 8.21
N GLY A 49 12.00 5.06 8.76
CA GLY A 49 13.39 4.90 9.19
C GLY A 49 13.59 3.88 10.31
N ARG A 50 12.61 3.72 11.23
CA ARG A 50 12.67 2.72 12.30
C ARG A 50 12.50 1.29 11.78
N HIS A 51 11.83 1.15 10.64
CA HIS A 51 11.57 -0.11 9.96
C HIS A 51 12.57 -0.40 8.82
N GLY A 52 13.70 0.33 8.76
CA GLY A 52 14.73 0.10 7.74
C GLY A 52 14.38 0.63 6.35
N LEU A 53 13.34 1.45 6.22
CA LEU A 53 12.86 2.04 4.98
C LEU A 53 13.23 3.52 4.86
N SER A 54 13.31 4.03 3.63
CA SER A 54 13.37 5.46 3.32
C SER A 54 12.27 5.83 2.33
N VAL A 55 11.71 7.03 2.43
CA VAL A 55 10.75 7.52 1.43
C VAL A 55 11.53 7.91 0.17
N LEU A 56 11.31 7.19 -0.92
CA LEU A 56 11.90 7.52 -2.23
C LEU A 56 11.03 8.55 -2.96
N LEU A 57 9.72 8.27 -3.01
CA LEU A 57 8.75 9.10 -3.70
C LEU A 57 7.60 9.39 -2.77
N ARG A 58 7.20 10.67 -2.74
CA ARG A 58 5.88 11.09 -2.30
C ARG A 58 5.21 11.81 -3.45
N TRP A 59 4.01 11.36 -3.78
CA TRP A 59 3.15 12.04 -4.74
C TRP A 59 1.79 12.35 -4.11
N MET A 60 1.29 13.56 -4.33
CA MET A 60 -0.05 13.98 -3.93
C MET A 60 -0.68 14.62 -5.17
N PRO A 61 -1.83 14.14 -5.68
CA PRO A 61 -2.56 14.83 -6.72
C PRO A 61 -3.13 16.13 -6.12
N ASP A 62 -2.67 17.27 -6.61
CA ASP A 62 -3.18 18.60 -6.29
C ASP A 62 -4.30 19.06 -7.26
N GLY A 63 -4.85 18.10 -8.01
CA GLY A 63 -5.88 18.33 -9.02
C GLY A 63 -5.39 18.96 -10.33
N GLN A 64 -4.09 19.30 -10.43
CA GLN A 64 -3.50 19.96 -11.60
C GLN A 64 -2.20 19.28 -12.11
N GLY A 65 -1.59 18.42 -11.30
CA GLY A 65 -0.44 17.61 -11.71
C GLY A 65 -0.83 16.38 -12.53
N ALA A 66 -0.01 16.04 -13.53
CA ALA A 66 -0.11 14.76 -14.21
C ALA A 66 0.08 13.62 -13.20
N SER A 67 -0.81 12.62 -13.23
CA SER A 67 -0.60 11.40 -12.47
C SER A 67 0.72 10.76 -12.92
N PRO A 68 1.64 10.43 -12.01
CA PRO A 68 2.80 9.64 -12.37
C PRO A 68 2.30 8.32 -12.93
N ALA A 69 3.02 7.77 -13.91
CA ALA A 69 2.80 6.42 -14.38
C ALA A 69 3.19 5.45 -13.24
N LEU A 70 2.25 5.20 -12.32
CA LEU A 70 2.44 4.29 -11.20
C LEU A 70 2.36 2.85 -11.71
N PRO A 71 3.30 1.97 -11.32
CA PRO A 71 3.24 0.57 -11.73
C PRO A 71 2.10 -0.19 -11.05
N GLY A 72 1.41 -1.02 -11.84
CA GLY A 72 0.64 -2.15 -11.34
C GLY A 72 -0.49 -1.77 -10.38
N ALA A 73 -0.45 -2.29 -9.16
CA ALA A 73 -1.56 -2.23 -8.20
C ALA A 73 -1.77 -0.85 -7.53
N LEU A 74 -0.78 0.04 -7.59
CA LEU A 74 -0.87 1.37 -6.96
C LEU A 74 -1.72 2.35 -7.78
N GLU A 75 -1.70 2.21 -9.11
CA GLU A 75 -2.44 3.08 -10.03
C GLU A 75 -3.96 2.99 -9.85
N PRO A 76 -4.58 1.79 -9.90
CA PRO A 76 -6.02 1.70 -9.73
C PRO A 76 -6.44 1.93 -8.27
N ALA A 77 -5.55 1.73 -7.30
CA ALA A 77 -5.81 2.07 -5.89
C ALA A 77 -5.83 3.58 -5.65
N ALA A 78 -4.90 4.32 -6.25
CA ALA A 78 -4.89 5.78 -6.23
C ALA A 78 -6.08 6.35 -7.01
N ALA A 79 -6.42 5.79 -8.18
CA ALA A 79 -7.59 6.19 -8.96
C ALA A 79 -8.92 5.87 -8.24
N ALA A 80 -8.99 4.76 -7.50
CA ALA A 80 -10.16 4.41 -6.69
C ALA A 80 -10.36 5.30 -5.45
N ALA A 81 -9.49 6.29 -5.21
CA ALA A 81 -9.77 7.35 -4.24
C ALA A 81 -10.94 8.27 -4.69
N GLY A 82 -11.41 8.14 -5.94
CA GLY A 82 -12.50 8.97 -6.47
C GLY A 82 -12.10 10.44 -6.51
N ASP A 83 -13.04 11.33 -6.19
CA ASP A 83 -12.80 12.78 -6.10
C ASP A 83 -12.07 13.20 -4.82
N GLY A 84 -11.71 12.24 -3.95
CA GLY A 84 -11.05 12.47 -2.67
C GLY A 84 -9.54 12.69 -2.81
N ARG A 85 -8.95 13.35 -1.82
CA ARG A 85 -7.49 13.55 -1.77
C ARG A 85 -6.79 12.22 -1.48
N ALA A 86 -5.66 12.01 -2.17
CA ALA A 86 -4.81 10.84 -1.96
C ALA A 86 -3.34 11.23 -1.90
N ALA A 87 -2.52 10.33 -1.39
CA ALA A 87 -1.07 10.38 -1.46
C ALA A 87 -0.54 8.98 -1.79
N VAL A 88 0.51 8.93 -2.58
CA VAL A 88 1.24 7.70 -2.86
C VAL A 88 2.64 7.84 -2.29
N LEU A 89 3.03 6.88 -1.48
CA LEU A 89 4.38 6.76 -0.93
C LEU A 89 5.04 5.55 -1.57
N VAL A 90 6.28 5.70 -2.03
CA VAL A 90 7.11 4.57 -2.44
C VAL A 90 8.34 4.55 -1.56
N PHE A 91 8.58 3.44 -0.88
CA PHE A 91 9.76 3.27 -0.06
C PHE A 91 10.90 2.62 -0.83
N GLU A 92 12.09 3.04 -0.45
CA GLU A 92 13.35 2.35 -0.70
C GLU A 92 13.61 1.40 0.47
N SER A 93 14.04 0.19 0.14
CA SER A 93 14.59 -0.75 1.11
C SER A 93 16.08 -0.43 1.29
N ARG A 94 16.50 -0.05 2.51
CA ARG A 94 17.91 0.25 2.78
C ARG A 94 18.79 -0.98 2.67
N ALA A 95 18.27 -2.16 2.98
CA ALA A 95 19.04 -3.41 2.92
C ALA A 95 19.29 -3.87 1.49
N ALA A 96 18.28 -3.80 0.61
CA ALA A 96 18.46 -4.06 -0.82
C ALA A 96 19.13 -2.90 -1.59
N GLY A 97 19.33 -1.74 -0.96
CA GLY A 97 19.96 -0.57 -1.59
C GLY A 97 19.14 0.06 -2.71
N GLY A 98 17.80 -0.03 -2.64
CA GLY A 98 16.92 0.46 -3.69
C GLY A 98 15.45 0.13 -3.45
N THR A 99 14.57 0.60 -4.33
CA THR A 99 13.16 0.21 -4.34
C THR A 99 13.00 -1.11 -5.09
N PRO A 100 12.51 -2.18 -4.44
CA PRO A 100 12.23 -3.43 -5.12
C PRO A 100 11.11 -3.22 -6.13
N VAL A 101 11.32 -3.75 -7.34
CA VAL A 101 10.32 -3.79 -8.41
C VAL A 101 10.13 -5.25 -8.78
N LEU A 102 8.89 -5.74 -8.69
CA LEU A 102 8.58 -7.11 -9.07
C LEU A 102 8.04 -7.15 -10.50
N MET A 103 8.57 -8.08 -11.29
CA MET A 103 8.11 -8.38 -12.65
C MET A 103 7.47 -9.78 -12.62
N PRO A 104 6.16 -9.91 -12.33
CA PRO A 104 5.51 -11.21 -12.12
C PRO A 104 5.36 -12.03 -13.42
N ALA A 105 5.44 -11.37 -14.58
CA ALA A 105 5.47 -11.99 -15.89
C ALA A 105 6.26 -11.11 -16.85
N GLU A 106 6.83 -11.71 -17.90
CA GLU A 106 7.67 -11.03 -18.89
C GLU A 106 6.95 -9.88 -19.61
N ALA A 107 5.62 -9.97 -19.76
CA ALA A 107 4.77 -8.93 -20.33
C ALA A 107 3.79 -8.29 -19.31
N GLY A 108 4.00 -8.52 -18.01
CA GLY A 108 3.16 -7.95 -16.96
C GLY A 108 3.58 -6.53 -16.57
N PRO A 109 2.66 -5.71 -16.03
CA PRO A 109 3.05 -4.44 -15.45
C PRO A 109 3.99 -4.68 -14.25
N PRO A 110 4.98 -3.80 -14.02
CA PRO A 110 5.79 -3.87 -12.82
C PRO A 110 4.93 -3.65 -11.57
N GLU A 111 5.36 -4.20 -10.45
CA GLU A 111 4.74 -3.99 -9.14
C GLU A 111 5.75 -3.35 -8.19
N LEU A 112 5.26 -2.42 -7.37
CA LEU A 112 6.02 -1.77 -6.30
C LEU A 112 5.50 -2.29 -4.96
N PRO A 113 6.07 -3.37 -4.42
CA PRO A 113 5.54 -4.02 -3.23
C PRO A 113 5.77 -3.18 -1.96
N LEU A 114 6.71 -2.24 -1.98
CA LEU A 114 6.94 -1.24 -0.92
C LEU A 114 6.23 0.10 -1.19
N GLY A 115 5.16 0.09 -1.98
CA GLY A 115 4.32 1.26 -2.20
C GLY A 115 3.11 1.30 -1.27
N LEU A 116 2.74 2.47 -0.79
CA LEU A 116 1.50 2.73 -0.05
C LEU A 116 0.62 3.72 -0.80
N VAL A 117 -0.69 3.54 -0.67
CA VAL A 117 -1.67 4.57 -1.02
C VAL A 117 -2.34 5.02 0.27
N VAL A 118 -2.33 6.31 0.54
CA VAL A 118 -3.08 6.93 1.63
C VAL A 118 -4.19 7.74 0.99
N ARG A 119 -5.45 7.55 1.41
CA ARG A 119 -6.56 8.35 0.89
C ARG A 119 -7.41 8.92 2.01
N GLU A 120 -8.00 10.07 1.74
CA GLU A 120 -9.02 10.66 2.60
C GLU A 120 -10.35 9.91 2.45
N ARG A 121 -11.01 9.66 3.57
CA ARG A 121 -12.33 9.06 3.68
C ARG A 121 -13.39 10.15 3.79
N ALA A 122 -14.65 9.78 3.59
CA ALA A 122 -15.78 10.70 3.71
C ALA A 122 -15.94 11.35 5.11
N ASP A 123 -15.33 10.77 6.15
CA ASP A 123 -15.30 11.31 7.52
C ASP A 123 -14.11 12.25 7.79
N GLY A 124 -13.32 12.57 6.77
CA GLY A 124 -12.12 13.43 6.86
C GLY A 124 -10.88 12.73 7.43
N ARG A 125 -10.99 11.45 7.81
CA ARG A 125 -9.84 10.63 8.23
C ARG A 125 -9.19 9.95 7.05
N ALA A 126 -7.99 9.44 7.23
CA ALA A 126 -7.31 8.67 6.21
C ALA A 126 -7.61 7.17 6.31
N GLU A 127 -7.31 6.44 5.24
CA GLU A 127 -7.00 5.02 5.26
C GLU A 127 -5.78 4.74 4.40
N VAL A 128 -5.04 3.70 4.78
CA VAL A 128 -3.80 3.28 4.14
C VAL A 128 -4.04 1.93 3.46
N LEU A 129 -3.62 1.83 2.21
CA LEU A 129 -3.49 0.60 1.46
C LEU A 129 -2.02 0.26 1.26
N TRP A 130 -1.67 -1.00 1.48
CA TRP A 130 -0.43 -1.57 0.98
C TRP A 130 -0.71 -2.84 0.17
N PRO A 131 -0.01 -3.04 -0.96
CA PRO A 131 -0.22 -4.17 -1.84
C PRO A 131 0.25 -5.46 -1.16
N ALA A 132 -0.51 -6.54 -1.34
CA ALA A 132 -0.01 -7.88 -1.03
C ALA A 132 0.93 -8.31 -2.16
N ALA A 133 2.15 -8.75 -1.82
CA ALA A 133 3.09 -9.25 -2.81
C ALA A 133 2.47 -10.45 -3.55
N ARG A 134 2.52 -10.44 -4.89
CA ARG A 134 1.97 -11.54 -5.72
C ARG A 134 2.91 -12.73 -5.84
N LEU A 135 4.19 -12.53 -5.52
CA LEU A 135 5.18 -13.61 -5.51
C LEU A 135 5.16 -14.33 -4.15
N PRO A 136 5.36 -15.67 -4.14
CA PRO A 136 5.59 -16.37 -2.89
C PRO A 136 6.83 -15.82 -2.21
N GLU A 137 6.82 -15.74 -0.89
CA GLU A 137 7.93 -15.20 -0.09
C GLU A 137 9.27 -15.88 -0.41
N ALA A 138 9.26 -17.19 -0.68
CA ALA A 138 10.43 -17.96 -1.07
C ALA A 138 11.06 -17.55 -2.42
N ALA A 139 10.34 -16.80 -3.26
CA ALA A 139 10.85 -16.27 -4.52
C ALA A 139 11.42 -14.84 -4.39
N LEU A 140 11.33 -14.23 -3.20
CA LEU A 140 11.85 -12.89 -2.93
C LEU A 140 13.28 -12.98 -2.37
N PRO A 141 14.15 -12.01 -2.69
CA PRO A 141 15.38 -11.81 -1.93
C PRO A 141 15.08 -11.65 -0.43
N PRO A 142 15.88 -12.24 0.48
CA PRO A 142 15.61 -12.22 1.92
C PRO A 142 15.43 -10.82 2.49
N GLU A 143 16.18 -9.85 1.98
CA GLU A 143 16.13 -8.45 2.40
C GLU A 143 14.78 -7.83 2.04
N VAL A 144 14.27 -8.13 0.84
CA VAL A 144 12.97 -7.64 0.35
C VAL A 144 11.83 -8.31 1.11
N ALA A 145 11.93 -9.62 1.38
CA ALA A 145 10.93 -10.34 2.17
C ALA A 145 10.81 -9.77 3.58
N ARG A 146 11.95 -9.51 4.24
CA ARG A 146 12.00 -8.88 5.56
C ARG A 146 11.37 -7.49 5.54
N ASP A 147 11.77 -6.64 4.61
CA ASP A 147 11.30 -5.26 4.54
C ASP A 147 9.79 -5.19 4.20
N LEU A 148 9.25 -6.15 3.44
CA LEU A 148 7.81 -6.32 3.26
C LEU A 148 7.09 -6.76 4.53
N GLY A 149 7.72 -7.62 5.33
CA GLY A 149 7.23 -8.04 6.63
C GLY A 149 7.12 -6.91 7.65
N GLU A 150 7.86 -5.81 7.47
CA GLU A 150 7.81 -4.63 8.34
C GLU A 150 6.65 -3.68 8.01
N LEU A 151 6.08 -3.73 6.80
CA LEU A 151 5.01 -2.81 6.39
C LEU A 151 3.79 -2.82 7.33
N PRO A 152 3.26 -3.99 7.77
CA PRO A 152 2.12 -3.99 8.70
C PRO A 152 2.43 -3.27 10.01
N ALA A 153 3.61 -3.47 10.59
CA ALA A 153 4.00 -2.82 11.83
C ALA A 153 4.18 -1.29 11.66
N LEU A 154 4.76 -0.87 10.54
CA LEU A 154 4.85 0.55 10.17
C LEU A 154 3.46 1.19 10.04
N VAL A 155 2.54 0.52 9.35
CA VAL A 155 1.18 1.01 9.16
C VAL A 155 0.45 1.07 10.51
N ASP A 156 0.54 0.00 11.32
CA ASP A 156 -0.03 -0.05 12.66
C ASP A 156 0.44 1.14 13.53
N GLU A 157 1.75 1.43 13.55
CA GLU A 157 2.29 2.57 14.30
C GLU A 157 1.78 3.93 13.79
N ALA A 158 1.68 4.07 12.46
CA ALA A 158 1.31 5.32 11.84
C ALA A 158 -0.19 5.65 12.02
N VAL A 159 -1.06 4.64 12.02
CA VAL A 159 -2.52 4.81 12.08
C VAL A 159 -3.10 4.77 13.50
N ALA A 160 -2.31 4.26 14.46
CA ALA A 160 -2.72 4.05 15.86
C ALA A 160 -2.70 5.30 16.73
#